data_AF-A0A433P932-F1
#
_entry.id   AF-A0A433P932-F1
#
_cell.length_a   1.000
_cell.length_b   1.000
_cell.length_c   1.000
_cell.angle_alpha   90.00
_cell.angle_beta   90.00
_cell.angle_gamma   90.00
#
_symmetry.space_group_name_H-M   'P 1'
#
loop_
_entity.id
_entity.type
_entity.pdbx_description
1 polymer ?
#
loop_
_entity_poly.entity_id
_entity_poly.type
_entity_poly.pdbx_seq_one_letter_code
_entity_poly.pdbx_strand_id
1 'polypeptide(L)' 'MARKRVLLLVTDGTDKVEATTIVDILRRTKLHVVVAGVALKNPAYAECQHGMKIIPDVCFEQEWDKTMI' A
#
# COMPACT_ATOMS: atom_id res chain seq x y z
N MET A 1 18.03 -17.26 -7.58
CA MET A 1 18.19 -15.96 -6.89
C MET A 1 16.94 -15.65 -6.09
N ALA A 2 17.08 -15.16 -4.85
CA ALA A 2 15.93 -14.72 -4.08
C ALA A 2 15.30 -13.48 -4.73
N ARG A 3 13.98 -13.49 -4.97
CA ARG A 3 13.25 -12.34 -5.51
C ARG A 3 13.22 -11.24 -4.44
N LYS A 4 13.82 -10.08 -4.73
CA LYS A 4 13.75 -8.92 -3.82
C LYS A 4 12.27 -8.53 -3.62
N ARG A 5 11.92 -8.25 -2.37
CA ARG A 5 10.56 -7.87 -1.94
C ARG A 5 10.58 -6.42 -1.47
N VAL A 6 9.52 -5.69 -1.79
CA VAL A 6 9.31 -4.30 -1.39
C VAL A 6 7.97 -4.21 -0.68
N LEU A 7 7.96 -3.49 0.44
CA LEU A 7 6.76 -3.07 1.15
C LEU A 7 6.64 -1.56 0.99
N LEU A 8 5.55 -1.09 0.39
CA LEU A 8 5.23 0.32 0.28
C LEU A 8 4.08 0.63 1.25
N LEU A 9 4.26 1.60 2.11
CA LEU A 9 3.24 2.03 3.06
C LEU A 9 2.46 3.19 2.47
N VAL A 10 1.13 3.11 2.52
CA VAL A 10 0.22 4.19 2.13
C VAL A 10 -0.69 4.53 3.30
N THR A 11 -1.00 5.81 3.44
CA THR A 11 -1.90 6.32 4.48
C THR A 11 -2.76 7.45 3.91
N ASP A 12 -3.73 7.92 4.68
CA ASP A 12 -4.54 9.06 4.26
C ASP A 12 -3.66 10.30 4.06
N GLY A 13 -3.88 11.01 2.96
CA GLY A 13 -3.08 12.16 2.57
C GLY A 13 -1.80 11.83 1.79
N THR A 14 -1.47 10.54 1.56
CA THR A 14 -0.39 10.14 0.65
C THR A 14 -0.55 10.81 -0.72
N ASP A 15 0.55 11.31 -1.29
CA ASP A 15 0.52 11.82 -2.65
C ASP A 15 0.35 10.66 -3.65
N LYS A 16 -0.72 10.75 -4.44
CA LYS A 16 -1.10 9.73 -5.41
C LYS A 16 -0.02 9.48 -6.47
N VAL A 17 0.67 10.53 -6.93
CA VAL A 17 1.64 10.44 -8.02
C VAL A 17 2.89 9.76 -7.50
N GLU A 18 3.36 10.11 -6.30
CA GLU A 18 4.52 9.48 -5.69
C GLU A 18 4.28 7.99 -5.44
N ALA A 19 3.16 7.64 -4.80
CA ALA A 19 2.85 6.25 -4.50
C ALA A 19 2.66 5.40 -5.77
N THR A 20 1.83 5.85 -6.72
CA THR A 20 1.53 5.04 -7.92
C THR A 20 2.71 4.92 -8.87
N THR A 21 3.51 5.98 -9.05
CA THR A 21 4.69 5.95 -9.93
C THR A 21 5.75 4.98 -9.41
N ILE A 22 6.01 5.00 -8.10
CA ILE A 22 6.97 4.07 -7.48
C ILE A 22 6.48 2.63 -7.60
N VAL A 23 5.20 2.35 -7.30
CA VAL A 23 4.62 1.00 -7.44
C VAL A 23 4.73 0.50 -8.88
N ASP A 24 4.37 1.32 -9.86
CA ASP A 24 4.39 0.94 -11.28
C ASP A 24 5.80 0.60 -11.75
N ILE A 25 6.78 1.47 -11.50
CA ILE A 25 8.19 1.22 -11.87
C ILE A 25 8.71 -0.06 -11.22
N LEU A 26 8.52 -0.24 -9.91
CA LEU A 26 9.03 -1.39 -9.19
C LEU A 26 8.37 -2.70 -9.66
N ARG A 27 7.05 -2.71 -9.90
CA ARG A 27 6.35 -3.88 -10.44
C ARG A 27 6.84 -4.23 -11.87
N ARG A 28 7.12 -3.23 -12.73
CA ARG A 28 7.69 -3.44 -14.08
C ARG A 28 9.10 -4.04 -14.06
N THR A 29 9.90 -3.77 -13.03
CA THR A 29 11.22 -4.42 -12.84
C THR A 29 11.15 -5.86 -12.30
N LYS A 30 9.95 -6.45 -12.22
CA LYS A 30 9.67 -7.80 -11.72
C LYS A 30 9.94 -7.99 -10.22
N LEU A 31 10.11 -6.91 -9.45
CA LEU A 31 10.13 -6.96 -7.99
C LEU A 31 8.76 -7.41 -7.46
N HIS A 32 8.74 -8.03 -6.28
CA HIS A 32 7.49 -8.33 -5.60
C HIS A 32 7.14 -7.16 -4.67
N VAL A 33 6.14 -6.38 -5.02
CA VAL A 33 5.75 -5.16 -4.30
C VAL A 33 4.40 -5.39 -3.63
N VAL A 34 4.35 -5.22 -2.31
CA VAL A 34 3.12 -5.19 -1.50
C VAL A 34 2.87 -3.76 -1.08
N VAL A 35 1.68 -3.25 -1.36
CA VAL A 35 1.19 -1.95 -0.87
C VAL A 35 0.35 -2.20 0.38
N ALA A 36 0.81 -1.72 1.52
CA ALA A 36 0.11 -1.84 2.80
C ALA A 36 -0.50 -0.50 3.21
N GLY A 37 -1.81 -0.50 3.44
CA GLY A 37 -2.51 0.59 4.09
C GLY A 37 -2.21 0.58 5.58
N VAL A 38 -1.77 1.71 6.12
CA VAL A 38 -1.42 1.88 7.53
C VAL A 38 -2.16 3.08 8.12
N ALA A 39 -2.72 2.90 9.31
CA ALA A 39 -3.48 3.91 10.05
C ALA A 39 -4.60 4.56 9.20
N LEU A 40 -5.28 3.75 8.38
CA LEU A 40 -6.33 4.25 7.49
C LEU A 40 -7.60 4.61 8.28
N LYS A 41 -8.19 5.77 7.99
CA LYS A 41 -9.52 6.15 8.48
C LYS A 41 -10.61 5.20 7.97
N ASN A 42 -10.42 4.67 6.76
CA ASN A 42 -11.27 3.63 6.20
C ASN A 42 -10.41 2.42 5.83
N PRO A 43 -10.67 1.22 6.37
CA PRO A 43 -9.81 0.06 6.13
C PRO A 43 -9.81 -0.41 4.65
N ALA A 44 -10.78 0.01 3.83
CA ALA A 44 -10.87 -0.40 2.44
C ALA A 44 -9.97 0.42 1.48
N TYR A 45 -9.58 1.64 1.86
CA TYR A 45 -8.76 2.51 0.99
C TYR A 45 -8.07 3.62 1.78
N ALA A 46 -6.93 4.07 1.26
CA ALA A 46 -6.32 5.35 1.63
C ALA A 46 -6.94 6.48 0.81
N GLU A 47 -7.42 7.52 1.47
CA GLU A 47 -7.88 8.75 0.81
C GLU A 47 -6.70 9.70 0.59
N CYS A 48 -6.24 9.79 -0.64
CA CYS A 48 -5.15 10.66 -1.07
C CYS A 48 -5.61 12.12 -1.23
N GLN A 49 -4.66 13.02 -1.44
CA GLN A 49 -4.97 14.41 -1.75
C GLN A 49 -5.93 14.54 -2.95
N HIS A 50 -6.87 15.47 -2.85
CA HIS A 50 -7.91 15.77 -3.86
C HIS A 50 -8.94 14.64 -4.05
N GLY A 51 -9.17 13.80 -3.03
CA GLY A 51 -10.27 12.83 -3.00
C GLY A 51 -10.06 11.56 -3.82
N MET A 52 -8.87 11.36 -4.38
CA MET A 52 -8.50 10.09 -5.02
C MET A 52 -8.33 9.02 -3.95
N LYS A 53 -8.73 7.78 -4.25
CA LYS A 53 -8.62 6.64 -3.33
C LYS A 53 -7.66 5.60 -3.88
N ILE A 54 -6.75 5.12 -3.05
CA ILE A 54 -5.89 3.98 -3.34
C ILE A 54 -6.36 2.80 -2.50
N ILE A 55 -6.70 1.70 -3.16
CA ILE A 55 -6.99 0.42 -2.49
C ILE A 55 -5.64 -0.30 -2.31
N PRO A 56 -5.16 -0.49 -1.07
CA PRO A 56 -3.91 -1.20 -0.82
C PRO A 56 -4.10 -2.72 -1.05
N ASP A 57 -2.99 -3.44 -1.26
CA ASP A 57 -3.01 -4.90 -1.36
C ASP A 57 -3.42 -5.53 -0.01
N VAL A 58 -3.05 -4.89 1.11
CA VAL A 58 -3.41 -5.28 2.48
C VAL A 58 -3.73 -4.06 3.34
N CYS A 59 -4.67 -4.18 4.27
CA CYS A 59 -4.83 -3.25 5.39
C CYS A 59 -4.08 -3.83 6.60
N PHE A 60 -3.05 -3.11 7.07
CA PHE A 60 -2.12 -3.62 8.07
C PHE A 60 -2.82 -3.98 9.37
N GLU A 61 -3.74 -3.14 9.85
CA GLU A 61 -4.47 -3.34 11.10
C GLU A 61 -5.41 -4.56 11.00
N GLN A 62 -6.12 -4.72 9.88
CA GLN A 62 -7.03 -5.85 9.69
C GLN A 62 -6.31 -7.19 9.60
N GLU A 63 -5.13 -7.24 8.98
CA GLU A 63 -4.32 -8.45 8.89
C GLU A 63 -3.62 -8.74 10.22
N TRP A 64 -3.18 -7.71 10.94
CA TRP A 64 -2.56 -7.85 12.25
C TRP A 64 -3.53 -8.46 13.28
N ASP A 65 -4.76 -7.97 13.31
CA ASP A 65 -5.79 -8.45 14.24
C ASP A 65 -6.17 -9.92 13.99
N LYS A 66 -6.14 -10.41 12.75
CA LYS A 66 -6.42 -11.83 12.42
C LYS A 66 -5.33 -12.79 12.91
N THR A 67 -4.12 -12.30 13.14
CA THR A 67 -2.95 -13.15 13.47
C THR A 67 -2.71 -13.24 14.98
N MET A 68 -3.42 -12.43 15.79
CA MET A 68 -3.32 -12.37 17.25
C MET A 68 -4.55 -12.94 17.98
N ILE A 69 -5.38 -13.75 17.31
CA ILE A 69 -6.46 -14.55 17.91
C ILE A 69 -6.23 -16.04 17.66
#